data_AF-A0A8C5K3H8-F1
#
_entry.id   AF-A0A8C5K3H8-F1
#
_cell.length_a   1.000
_cell.length_b   1.000
_cell.length_c   1.000
_cell.angle_alpha   90.00
_cell.angle_beta   90.00
_cell.angle_gamma   90.00
#
_symmetry.space_group_name_H-M   'P 1'
#
loop_
_entity.id
_entity.type
_entity.pdbx_description
1 polymer ?
#
loop_
_entity_poly.entity_id
_entity_poly.type
_entity_poly.pdbx_seq_one_letter_code
_entity_poly.pdbx_strand_id
1 'polypeptide(L)'
;MQPPPRKVKPVQEVKLRFLEQLNILQTRQQREADLLEDIRSYSKQRAAIEREYGQALQKLAGPFLKREGQRSGEIDSRDRTVFGVWRCLLDATVAGGQTRLQASDRYRDLAGGTGRSAKEQVLRKGTESLQRAQAEV
;
A
#
# COMPACT_ATOMS: atom_id res chain seq x y z
N MET A 1 5.85 44.28 -53.22
CA MET A 1 5.11 43.51 -52.19
C MET A 1 6.11 42.99 -51.18
N GLN A 2 6.17 43.58 -49.98
CA GLN A 2 7.02 43.09 -48.89
C GLN A 2 6.41 41.81 -48.32
N PRO A 3 7.18 40.73 -48.06
CA PRO A 3 6.59 39.54 -47.47
C PRO A 3 6.04 39.89 -46.08
N PRO A 4 4.88 39.32 -45.68
CA PRO A 4 4.30 39.59 -44.36
C PRO A 4 5.32 39.29 -43.25
N PRO A 5 5.37 40.10 -42.17
CA PRO A 5 6.25 39.85 -41.04
C PRO A 5 5.99 38.45 -40.48
N ARG A 6 7.03 37.61 -40.41
CA ARG A 6 6.91 36.24 -39.88
C ARG A 6 6.44 36.29 -38.43
N LYS A 7 5.38 35.54 -38.09
CA LYS A 7 4.83 35.39 -36.72
C LYS A 7 5.75 34.57 -35.79
N VAL A 8 7.05 34.84 -35.79
CA VAL A 8 8.06 34.06 -35.07
C VAL A 8 7.84 34.11 -33.56
N LYS A 9 7.40 35.26 -33.03
CA LYS A 9 7.14 35.46 -31.58
C LYS A 9 5.99 34.58 -31.05
N PRO A 10 4.78 34.57 -31.67
CA PRO A 10 3.70 33.66 -31.26
C PRO A 10 4.11 32.17 -31.27
N VAL A 11 4.83 31.73 -32.30
CA VAL A 11 5.27 30.33 -32.41
C VAL A 11 6.25 29.95 -31.30
N GLN A 12 7.15 30.85 -30.93
CA GLN A 12 8.08 30.64 -29.81
C GLN A 12 7.36 30.57 -28.47
N GLU A 13 6.35 31.43 -28.24
CA GLU A 13 5.54 31.39 -27.03
C GLU A 13 4.76 30.07 -26.90
N VAL A 14 4.18 29.57 -27.99
CA VAL A 14 3.49 28.26 -28.00
C VAL A 14 4.45 27.12 -27.64
N LYS A 15 5.65 27.09 -28.26
CA LYS A 15 6.67 26.08 -27.94
C LYS A 15 7.10 26.14 -26.48
N LEU A 16 7.25 27.34 -25.93
CA LEU A 16 7.59 27.53 -24.53
C LEU A 16 6.48 26.99 -23.61
N ARG A 17 5.21 27.25 -23.94
CA ARG A 17 4.06 26.69 -23.20
C ARG A 17 3.99 25.16 -23.29
N PHE A 18 4.30 24.57 -24.44
CA PHE A 18 4.35 23.12 -24.57
C PHE A 18 5.41 22.47 -23.69
N LEU A 19 6.62 23.04 -23.65
CA LEU A 19 7.69 22.60 -22.76
C LEU A 19 7.30 22.74 -21.29
N GLU A 20 6.65 23.84 -20.91
CA GLU A 20 6.16 24.07 -19.55
C GLU A 20 5.13 23.01 -19.15
N GLN A 21 4.15 22.72 -20.01
CA GLN A 21 3.14 21.68 -19.80
C GLN A 21 3.76 20.29 -19.60
N LEU A 22 4.74 19.93 -20.45
CA LEU A 22 5.43 18.65 -20.35
C LEU A 22 6.22 18.53 -19.04
N ASN A 23 6.94 19.59 -18.65
CA ASN A 23 7.73 19.60 -17.42
C ASN A 23 6.85 19.46 -16.18
N ILE A 24 5.73 20.18 -16.12
CA ILE A 24 4.74 20.04 -15.03
C ILE A 24 4.23 18.61 -14.94
N LEU A 25 3.88 18.00 -16.09
CA LEU A 25 3.36 16.63 -16.12
C LEU A 25 4.41 15.61 -15.69
N GLN A 26 5.65 15.71 -16.19
CA GLN A 26 6.76 14.85 -15.80
C GLN A 26 7.08 14.96 -14.31
N THR A 27 7.13 16.18 -13.78
CA THR A 27 7.36 16.44 -12.35
C THR A 27 6.26 15.81 -11.50
N ARG A 28 4.99 15.96 -11.91
CA ARG A 28 3.84 15.34 -11.23
C ARG A 28 3.95 13.81 -11.26
N GLN A 29 4.30 13.23 -12.41
CA GLN A 29 4.46 11.79 -12.55
C GLN A 29 5.58 11.24 -11.67
N GLN A 30 6.74 11.93 -11.60
CA GLN A 30 7.85 11.53 -10.74
C GLN A 30 7.42 11.52 -9.27
N ARG A 31 6.76 12.58 -8.80
CA ARG A 31 6.25 12.66 -7.42
C ARG A 31 5.26 11.54 -7.10
N GLU A 32 4.38 11.20 -8.04
CA GLU A 32 3.46 10.07 -7.84
C GLU A 32 4.18 8.73 -7.79
N ALA A 33 5.25 8.53 -8.57
CA ALA A 33 6.07 7.32 -8.54
C ALA A 33 6.82 7.19 -7.20
N ASP A 34 7.41 8.29 -6.73
CA ASP A 34 8.09 8.36 -5.43
C ASP A 34 7.13 8.02 -4.29
N LEU A 35 5.92 8.61 -4.30
CA LEU A 35 4.89 8.31 -3.30
C LEU A 35 4.46 6.83 -3.31
N LEU A 36 4.37 6.21 -4.49
CA LEU A 36 4.05 4.78 -4.59
C LEU A 36 5.17 3.90 -4.02
N GLU A 37 6.43 4.32 -4.17
CA GLU A 37 7.59 3.66 -3.57
C GLU A 37 7.58 3.77 -2.04
N ASP A 38 7.19 4.94 -1.51
CA ASP A 38 7.00 5.15 -0.07
C ASP A 38 5.89 4.27 0.49
N ILE A 39 4.73 4.22 -0.17
CA ILE A 39 3.61 3.36 0.23
C ILE A 39 4.03 1.89 0.23
N ARG A 40 4.79 1.45 -0.78
CA ARG A 40 5.32 0.08 -0.86
C ARG A 40 6.25 -0.23 0.30
N SER A 41 7.18 0.68 0.59
CA SER A 41 8.16 0.53 1.66
C SER A 41 7.50 0.50 3.04
N TYR A 42 6.55 1.41 3.27
CA TYR A 42 5.71 1.43 4.47
C TYR A 42 4.94 0.11 4.62
N SER A 43 4.26 -0.33 3.56
CA SER A 43 3.47 -1.57 3.59
C SER A 43 4.33 -2.78 3.91
N LYS A 44 5.55 -2.87 3.35
CA LYS A 44 6.50 -3.94 3.65
C LYS A 44 6.91 -3.94 5.13
N GLN A 45 7.22 -2.78 5.69
CA GLN A 45 7.59 -2.65 7.11
C GLN A 45 6.40 -3.01 8.02
N ARG A 46 5.20 -2.50 7.71
CA ARG A 46 3.98 -2.84 8.46
C ARG A 46 3.67 -4.33 8.40
N ALA A 47 3.83 -4.97 7.24
CA ALA A 47 3.65 -6.41 7.10
C ALA A 47 4.58 -7.20 8.05
N ALA A 48 5.85 -6.79 8.16
CA ALA A 48 6.81 -7.43 9.08
C ALA A 48 6.42 -7.25 10.55
N ILE A 49 6.09 -6.02 10.97
CA ILE A 49 5.67 -5.71 12.34
C ILE A 49 4.42 -6.51 12.74
N GLU A 50 3.40 -6.51 11.90
CA GLU A 50 2.15 -7.24 12.18
C GLU A 50 2.39 -8.76 12.24
N ARG A 51 3.31 -9.29 11.41
CA ARG A 51 3.69 -10.71 11.43
C ARG A 51 4.38 -11.08 12.73
N GLU A 52 5.41 -10.32 13.12
CA GLU A 52 6.17 -10.56 14.34
C GLU A 52 5.28 -10.48 15.57
N TYR A 53 4.42 -9.46 15.63
CA TYR A 53 3.48 -9.31 16.74
C TYR A 53 2.45 -10.44 16.78
N GLY A 54 1.86 -10.81 15.64
CA GLY A 54 0.93 -11.94 15.55
C GLY A 54 1.56 -13.26 16.01
N GLN A 55 2.81 -13.53 15.62
CA GLN A 55 3.55 -14.70 16.07
C GLN A 55 3.89 -14.66 17.56
N ALA A 56 4.24 -13.49 18.10
CA ALA A 56 4.52 -13.32 19.52
C ALA A 56 3.27 -13.62 20.38
N LEU A 57 2.09 -13.17 19.95
CA LEU A 57 0.82 -13.47 20.62
C LEU A 57 0.51 -14.98 20.62
N GLN A 58 0.75 -15.67 19.50
CA GLN A 58 0.57 -17.13 19.44
C GLN A 58 1.54 -17.87 20.35
N LYS A 59 2.82 -17.47 20.36
CA LYS A 59 3.84 -18.05 21.25
C LYS A 59 3.52 -17.81 22.72
N LEU A 60 2.95 -16.65 23.04
CA LEU A 60 2.55 -16.29 24.40
C LEU A 60 1.39 -17.16 24.90
N ALA A 61 0.29 -17.28 24.15
CA ALA A 61 -0.92 -17.95 24.62
C ALA A 61 -0.95 -19.46 24.36
N GLY A 62 -0.32 -19.93 23.28
CA GLY A 62 -0.39 -21.33 22.83
C GLY A 62 -0.01 -22.39 23.89
N PRO A 63 1.10 -22.23 24.63
CA PRO A 63 1.49 -23.18 25.67
C PRO A 63 0.49 -23.29 26.82
N PHE A 64 -0.21 -22.20 27.15
CA PHE A 64 -1.19 -22.18 28.23
C PHE A 64 -2.52 -22.81 27.79
N LEU A 65 -2.97 -22.55 26.56
CA LEU A 65 -4.17 -23.20 26.00
C LEU A 65 -4.02 -24.71 25.91
N LYS A 66 -2.86 -25.20 25.45
CA LYS A 66 -2.59 -26.63 25.38
C LYS A 66 -2.68 -27.30 26.75
N ARG A 67 -2.17 -26.63 27.79
CA ARG A 67 -2.19 -27.10 29.18
C ARG A 67 -3.59 -27.05 29.80
N GLU A 68 -4.36 -26.03 29.49
CA GLU A 68 -5.77 -25.90 29.89
C GLU A 68 -6.65 -27.00 29.26
N GLY A 69 -6.44 -27.32 27.98
CA GLY A 69 -7.12 -28.43 27.32
C GLY A 69 -6.87 -29.78 27.99
N GLN A 70 -5.66 -30.02 28.49
CA GLN A 70 -5.30 -31.24 29.22
C GLN A 70 -5.90 -31.32 30.64
N ARG A 71 -6.23 -30.18 31.25
CA ARG A 71 -6.87 -30.10 32.58
C ARG A 71 -8.39 -30.27 32.52
N SER A 72 -8.98 -30.24 31.33
CA SER A 72 -10.41 -30.11 31.12
C SER A 72 -11.21 -31.43 31.21
N GLY A 73 -10.77 -32.36 32.05
CA GLY A 73 -11.49 -33.60 32.34
C GLY A 73 -12.74 -33.43 33.21
N GLU A 74 -12.91 -32.31 33.92
CA GLU A 74 -14.05 -32.12 34.82
C GLU A 74 -14.73 -30.76 34.66
N ILE A 75 -16.05 -30.84 34.47
CA ILE A 75 -17.12 -29.90 34.83
C ILE A 75 -17.31 -28.65 33.94
N ASP A 76 -18.58 -28.56 33.56
CA ASP A 76 -19.29 -27.75 32.57
C ASP A 76 -19.80 -26.42 33.14
N SER A 77 -18.98 -25.71 33.93
CA SER A 77 -19.39 -24.46 34.59
C SER A 77 -18.32 -23.39 34.47
N ARG A 78 -17.89 -23.10 33.22
CA ARG A 78 -16.67 -22.31 32.96
C ARG A 78 -16.93 -20.82 32.79
N ASP A 79 -18.10 -20.39 32.29
CA ASP A 79 -18.28 -19.02 31.83
C ASP A 79 -18.26 -17.93 32.94
N ARG A 80 -18.26 -18.31 34.23
CA ARG A 80 -18.19 -17.37 35.37
C ARG A 80 -17.09 -17.66 36.40
N THR A 81 -16.20 -18.61 36.13
CA THR A 81 -15.06 -18.88 37.03
C THR A 81 -13.82 -18.12 36.57
N VAL A 82 -12.91 -17.83 37.49
CA VAL A 82 -11.60 -17.22 37.18
C VAL A 82 -10.86 -18.02 36.10
N PHE A 83 -10.99 -19.36 36.10
CA PHE A 83 -10.40 -20.24 35.10
C PHE A 83 -11.04 -20.10 33.71
N GLY A 84 -12.36 -19.92 33.62
CA GLY A 84 -13.01 -19.65 32.34
C GLY A 84 -12.66 -18.28 31.79
N VAL A 85 -12.60 -17.25 32.65
CA VAL A 85 -12.11 -15.91 32.25
C VAL A 85 -10.68 -16.00 31.72
N TRP A 86 -9.81 -16.74 32.41
CA TRP A 86 -8.44 -17.00 31.96
C TRP A 86 -8.39 -17.69 30.59
N ARG A 87 -9.23 -18.71 30.37
CA ARG A 87 -9.34 -19.39 29.08
C ARG A 87 -9.80 -18.45 27.97
N CYS A 88 -10.86 -17.68 28.20
CA CYS A 88 -11.35 -16.69 27.25
C CYS A 88 -10.27 -15.66 26.90
N LEU A 89 -9.47 -15.21 27.87
CA LEU A 89 -8.35 -14.30 27.63
C LEU A 89 -7.30 -14.92 26.70
N LEU A 90 -6.95 -16.19 26.93
CA LEU A 90 -6.00 -16.90 26.08
C LEU A 90 -6.52 -17.11 24.66
N ASP A 91 -7.78 -17.51 24.51
CA ASP A 91 -8.44 -17.67 23.20
C ASP A 91 -8.49 -16.34 22.45
N ALA A 92 -8.87 -15.25 23.13
CA ALA A 92 -8.87 -13.91 22.57
C ALA A 92 -7.45 -13.46 22.16
N THR A 93 -6.43 -13.85 22.90
CA THR A 93 -5.02 -13.55 22.57
C THR A 93 -4.59 -14.27 21.29
N VAL A 94 -4.96 -15.55 21.12
CA VAL A 94 -4.70 -16.30 19.88
C VAL A 94 -5.47 -15.71 18.70
N ALA A 95 -6.76 -15.40 18.88
CA ALA A 95 -7.59 -14.76 17.86
C ALA A 95 -7.03 -13.39 17.44
N GLY A 96 -6.55 -12.60 18.41
CA GLY A 96 -5.82 -11.36 18.17
C GLY A 96 -4.57 -11.60 17.33
N GLY A 97 -3.78 -12.62 17.67
CA GLY A 97 -2.61 -13.04 16.87
C GLY A 97 -2.96 -13.37 15.42
N GLN A 98 -4.04 -14.11 15.18
CA GLN A 98 -4.51 -14.44 13.83
C GLN A 98 -4.93 -13.20 13.04
N THR A 99 -5.66 -12.28 13.69
CA THR A 99 -6.05 -11.00 13.06
C THR A 99 -4.84 -10.20 12.60
N ARG A 100 -3.77 -10.18 13.41
CA ARG A 100 -2.49 -9.52 13.07
C ARG A 100 -1.80 -10.19 11.88
N LEU A 101 -1.79 -11.52 11.81
CA LEU A 101 -1.25 -12.25 10.65
C LEU A 101 -2.03 -11.96 9.36
N GLN A 102 -3.36 -11.89 9.42
CA GLN A 102 -4.18 -11.51 8.26
C GLN A 102 -3.89 -10.07 7.81
N ALA A 103 -3.69 -9.14 8.76
CA ALA A 103 -3.28 -7.79 8.44
C ALA A 103 -1.91 -7.76 7.76
N SER A 104 -0.95 -8.57 8.22
CA SER A 104 0.35 -8.74 7.58
C SER A 104 0.23 -9.18 6.12
N ASP A 105 -0.61 -10.18 5.84
CA ASP A 105 -0.83 -10.67 4.48
C ASP A 105 -1.41 -9.57 3.57
N ARG A 106 -2.40 -8.81 4.05
CA ARG A 106 -2.96 -7.66 3.31
C ARG A 106 -1.91 -6.59 3.00
N TYR A 107 -1.05 -6.27 3.95
CA TYR A 107 0.06 -5.32 3.72
C TYR A 107 1.09 -5.86 2.74
N ARG A 108 1.35 -7.17 2.74
CA ARG A 108 2.23 -7.82 1.75
C ARG A 108 1.64 -7.73 0.34
N ASP A 109 0.33 -7.94 0.20
CA ASP A 109 -0.36 -7.82 -1.08
C ASP A 109 -0.31 -6.38 -1.62
N LEU A 110 -0.50 -5.39 -0.75
CA LEU A 110 -0.32 -3.97 -1.08
C LEU A 110 1.12 -3.65 -1.53
N ALA A 111 2.12 -4.23 -0.86
CA ALA A 111 3.52 -4.10 -1.26
C ALA A 111 3.85 -4.82 -2.59
N GLY A 112 3.05 -5.82 -2.97
CA GLY A 112 3.19 -6.60 -4.20
C GLY A 112 2.82 -5.86 -5.50
N GLY A 113 2.21 -4.68 -5.40
CA GLY A 113 2.23 -3.71 -6.49
C GLY A 113 1.27 -3.94 -7.67
N THR A 114 0.14 -4.62 -7.47
CA THR A 114 -0.86 -4.86 -8.55
C THR A 114 -1.37 -3.58 -9.23
N GLY A 115 -1.28 -2.40 -8.59
CA GLY A 115 -1.72 -1.12 -9.16
C GLY A 115 -0.64 -0.21 -9.78
N ARG A 116 0.65 -0.39 -9.43
CA ARG A 116 1.71 0.56 -9.81
C ARG A 116 2.03 0.51 -11.30
N SER A 117 2.25 -0.69 -11.83
CA SER A 117 2.64 -0.89 -13.23
C SER A 117 1.55 -0.38 -14.19
N ALA A 118 0.28 -0.61 -13.86
CA ALA A 118 -0.85 -0.11 -14.65
C ALA A 118 -0.90 1.43 -14.65
N LYS A 119 -0.73 2.07 -13.48
CA LYS A 119 -0.75 3.52 -13.36
C LYS A 119 0.42 4.19 -14.09
N GLU A 120 1.63 3.65 -13.95
CA GLU A 120 2.82 4.10 -14.69
C GLU A 120 2.64 3.98 -16.21
N GLN A 121 2.05 2.88 -16.68
CA GLN A 121 1.79 2.67 -18.10
C GLN A 121 0.77 3.68 -18.66
N VAL A 122 -0.30 3.97 -17.92
CA VAL A 122 -1.31 4.97 -18.33
C VAL A 122 -0.69 6.37 -18.39
N LEU A 123 0.07 6.76 -17.37
CA LEU A 123 0.74 8.07 -17.33
C LEU A 123 1.74 8.23 -18.48
N ARG A 124 2.54 7.19 -18.77
CA ARG A 124 3.46 7.19 -19.92
C ARG A 124 2.72 7.41 -21.25
N LYS A 125 1.65 6.66 -21.49
CA LYS A 125 0.83 6.79 -22.71
C LYS A 125 0.22 8.18 -22.84
N GLY A 126 -0.20 8.79 -21.72
CA GLY A 126 -0.73 10.15 -21.68
C GLY A 126 0.31 11.18 -22.14
N THR A 127 1.52 11.11 -21.58
CA THR A 127 2.63 11.99 -21.95
C THR A 127 3.05 11.82 -23.42
N GLU A 128 3.13 10.59 -23.91
CA GLU A 128 3.44 10.29 -25.32
C GLU A 128 2.36 10.81 -26.29
N SER A 129 1.09 10.80 -25.88
CA SER A 129 -0.01 11.33 -26.68
C SER A 129 0.00 12.85 -26.73
N LEU A 130 0.30 13.50 -25.59
CA LEU A 130 0.46 14.96 -25.51
C LEU A 130 1.63 15.44 -26.38
N GLN A 131 2.78 14.77 -26.32
CA GLN A 131 3.94 15.12 -27.16
C GLN A 131 3.63 15.00 -28.66
N ARG A 132 2.89 13.97 -29.08
CA ARG A 132 2.47 13.81 -30.48
C ARG A 132 1.56 14.96 -30.92
N ALA A 133 0.55 15.31 -30.12
CA ALA A 133 -0.35 16.42 -30.43
C ALA A 133 0.40 17.77 -30.49
N GLN A 134 1.36 18.00 -29.60
CA GLN A 134 2.18 19.22 -29.60
C GLN A 134 3.14 19.31 -30.81
N ALA A 135 3.53 18.18 -31.39
CA ALA A 135 4.38 18.13 -32.58
C ALA A 135 3.62 18.44 -33.89
N GLU A 136 2.28 18.38 -33.86
CA GLU A 136 1.40 18.70 -34.99
C GLU A 136 1.11 20.21 -35.14
N VAL A 137 1.54 21.03 -34.16
CA VAL A 137 1.34 22.50 -34.09
C VAL A 137 2.60 23.27 -34.50
#